data_AF-A0A1Q2ZV57-F1
#
_entry.id   AF-A0A1Q2ZV57-F1
#
_cell.length_a   1.000
_cell.length_b   1.000
_cell.length_c   1.000
_cell.angle_alpha   90.00
_cell.angle_beta   90.00
_cell.angle_gamma   90.00
#
_symmetry.space_group_name_H-M   'P 1'
#
loop_
_entity.id
_entity.type
_entity.pdbx_description
1 polymer ?
#
loop_
_entity_poly.entity_id
_entity_poly.type
_entity_poly.pdbx_seq_one_letter_code
_entity_poly.pdbx_strand_id
1 'polypeptide(L)'
;MSKLIKLTSITSVSSTLAASYYFYFVDRDGFHYQNSQWKKIGDKVQGIIDGSGNINPSTPSNSNQVIVVKRPMTETMKDLWNEQIRNTANWFYSWGK
;
A
#
# COMPACT_ATOMS: atom_id res chain seq x y z
N MET A 1 18.64 -31.12 -2.06
CA MET A 1 18.30 -29.95 -2.90
C MET A 1 19.57 -29.35 -3.49
N SER A 2 19.61 -29.11 -4.80
CA SER A 2 20.81 -28.59 -5.47
C SER A 2 21.14 -27.16 -5.02
N LYS A 3 22.42 -26.89 -4.71
CA LYS A 3 22.93 -25.57 -4.29
C LYS A 3 22.73 -24.50 -5.37
N LEU A 4 22.80 -24.92 -6.64
CA LEU A 4 22.57 -24.04 -7.78
C LEU A 4 21.13 -23.52 -7.82
N ILE A 5 20.15 -24.39 -7.59
CA ILE A 5 18.72 -24.00 -7.57
C ILE A 5 18.46 -22.93 -6.51
N LYS A 6 19.04 -23.10 -5.31
CA LYS A 6 18.91 -22.11 -4.22
C LYS A 6 19.52 -20.76 -4.58
N LEU A 7 20.70 -20.79 -5.20
CA LEU A 7 21.38 -19.56 -5.63
C LEU A 7 20.55 -18.84 -6.71
N THR A 8 20.12 -19.56 -7.74
CA THR A 8 19.32 -18.98 -8.83
C THR A 8 18.00 -18.41 -8.32
N SER A 9 17.34 -19.08 -7.38
CA SER A 9 16.09 -18.58 -6.78
C SER A 9 16.29 -17.30 -5.97
N ILE A 10 17.39 -17.21 -5.21
CA ILE A 10 17.67 -15.99 -4.43
C ILE A 10 18.06 -14.86 -5.37
N THR A 11 18.93 -15.12 -6.34
CA THR A 11 19.37 -14.12 -7.32
C THR A 11 18.20 -13.59 -8.15
N SER A 12 17.25 -14.44 -8.58
CA SER A 12 16.10 -13.98 -9.36
C SER A 12 15.16 -13.10 -8.53
N VAL A 13 14.87 -13.48 -7.29
CA VAL A 13 14.05 -12.67 -6.38
C VAL A 13 14.72 -11.35 -6.06
N SER A 14 16.01 -11.36 -5.70
CA SER A 14 16.79 -10.15 -5.41
C SER A 14 16.87 -9.22 -6.64
N SER A 15 17.07 -9.78 -7.84
CA SER A 15 17.11 -8.98 -9.07
C SER A 15 15.77 -8.35 -9.39
N THR A 16 14.67 -9.08 -9.19
CA THR A 16 13.31 -8.57 -9.42
C THR A 16 12.97 -7.45 -8.44
N LEU A 17 13.32 -7.62 -7.16
CA LEU A 17 13.14 -6.58 -6.15
C LEU A 17 13.96 -5.32 -6.48
N ALA A 18 15.24 -5.47 -6.81
CA ALA A 18 16.10 -4.36 -7.19
C ALA A 18 15.57 -3.61 -8.42
N ALA A 19 15.14 -4.33 -9.46
CA ALA A 19 14.54 -3.74 -10.65
C ALA A 19 13.24 -2.99 -10.32
N SER A 20 12.34 -3.61 -9.55
CA SER A 20 11.08 -2.98 -9.15
C SER A 20 11.31 -1.69 -8.35
N TYR A 21 12.29 -1.69 -7.45
CA TYR A 21 12.68 -0.51 -6.69
C TYR A 21 13.21 0.59 -7.61
N TYR A 22 14.11 0.24 -8.54
CA TYR A 22 14.66 1.18 -9.50
C TYR A 22 13.56 1.85 -10.34
N PHE A 23 12.63 1.07 -10.89
CA PHE A 23 11.52 1.62 -11.68
C PHE A 23 10.57 2.49 -10.85
N TYR A 24 10.41 2.21 -9.57
CA TYR A 24 9.50 2.96 -8.72
C TYR A 24 10.09 4.26 -8.16
N PHE A 25 11.37 4.24 -7.76
CA PHE A 25 12.03 5.37 -7.09
C PHE A 25 12.97 6.19 -7.97
N VAL A 26 13.61 5.57 -8.97
CA VAL A 26 14.71 6.20 -9.73
C VAL A 26 14.28 6.52 -11.16
N ASP A 27 13.59 5.59 -11.82
CA ASP A 27 13.14 5.80 -13.20
C ASP A 27 12.21 7.01 -13.30
N ARG A 28 12.40 7.80 -14.36
CA ARG A 28 11.67 9.05 -14.65
C ARG A 28 11.65 10.02 -13.46
N ASP A 29 12.82 10.28 -12.87
CA ASP A 29 13.00 11.14 -11.69
C ASP A 29 12.13 10.75 -10.48
N GLY A 30 11.81 9.45 -10.36
CA GLY A 30 10.95 8.94 -9.30
C GLY A 30 9.49 9.34 -9.46
N PHE A 31 9.01 9.58 -10.69
CA PHE A 31 7.62 9.95 -10.98
C PHE A 31 6.59 9.08 -10.24
N HIS A 32 6.82 7.76 -10.20
CA HIS A 32 5.92 6.82 -9.53
C HIS A 32 5.91 7.01 -8.02
N TYR A 33 7.07 7.22 -7.40
CA TYR A 33 7.19 7.54 -5.99
C TYR A 33 6.56 8.91 -5.66
N GLN A 34 6.88 9.96 -6.42
CA GLN A 34 6.36 11.31 -6.21
C GLN A 34 4.84 11.40 -6.39
N ASN A 35 4.27 10.67 -7.34
CA ASN A 35 2.83 10.67 -7.60
C ASN A 35 2.06 9.66 -6.71
N SER A 36 2.75 8.87 -5.90
CA SER A 36 2.11 7.89 -5.02
C SER A 36 1.23 8.55 -3.96
N GLN A 37 0.08 7.94 -3.66
CA GLN A 37 -0.84 8.44 -2.64
C GLN A 37 -0.18 8.51 -1.26
N TRP A 38 0.70 7.56 -0.96
CA TRP A 38 1.46 7.51 0.29
C TRP A 38 2.42 8.69 0.43
N LYS A 39 3.13 9.08 -0.64
CA LYS A 39 4.01 10.26 -0.62
C LYS A 39 3.20 11.54 -0.40
N LYS A 40 2.06 11.69 -1.07
CA LYS A 40 1.14 12.83 -0.88
C LYS A 40 0.61 12.94 0.56
N ILE A 41 0.27 11.81 1.19
CA ILE A 41 -0.16 11.78 2.59
C ILE A 41 0.99 12.18 3.51
N GLY A 42 2.18 11.61 3.30
CA GLY A 42 3.38 11.94 4.08
C GLY A 42 3.74 13.41 4.00
N ASP A 43 3.78 13.97 2.79
CA ASP A 43 4.08 15.39 2.55
C ASP A 43 3.00 16.30 3.16
N LYS A 44 1.72 15.88 3.14
CA LYS A 44 0.64 16.60 3.81
C LYS A 44 0.79 16.60 5.32
N VAL A 45 1.13 15.47 5.93
CA VAL A 45 1.36 15.36 7.38
C VAL A 45 2.58 16.21 7.78
N GLN A 46 3.67 16.11 7.01
CA GLN A 46 4.87 16.90 7.23
C GLN A 46 4.57 18.40 7.14
N GLY A 47 3.82 18.84 6.13
CA GLY A 47 3.39 20.24 6.00
C GLY A 47 2.50 20.72 7.15
N ILE A 48 1.68 19.86 7.75
CA ILE A 48 0.90 20.19 8.97
C ILE A 48 1.84 20.38 10.17
N ILE A 49 2.80 19.47 10.35
CA ILE A 49 3.79 19.52 11.45
C ILE A 49 4.66 20.77 11.33
N ASP A 50 5.14 21.08 10.12
CA ASP A 50 6.03 22.21 9.84
C ASP A 50 5.27 23.56 9.79
N GLY A 51 3.94 23.56 9.95
CA GLY A 51 3.11 24.76 9.97
C GLY A 51 3.02 25.50 8.62
N SER A 52 3.58 24.92 7.55
CA SER A 52 3.56 25.47 6.18
C SER A 52 2.33 25.03 5.38
N GLY A 53 1.60 24.02 5.87
CA GLY A 53 0.37 23.52 5.29
C GLY A 53 -0.79 24.49 5.49
N ASN A 54 -1.25 25.12 4.41
CA ASN A 54 -2.47 25.91 4.42
C ASN A 54 -3.67 24.95 4.55
N ILE A 55 -4.11 24.69 5.79
CA ILE A 55 -5.29 23.88 6.07
C ILE A 55 -6.49 24.77 5.71
N ASN A 56 -6.93 24.73 4.45
CA ASN A 56 -8.19 25.34 4.09
C ASN A 56 -9.27 24.73 4.99
N PRO A 57 -9.96 25.54 5.82
CA PRO A 57 -11.05 25.03 6.63
C PRO A 57 -12.08 24.45 5.65
N SER A 58 -12.29 23.14 5.72
CA SER A 58 -13.29 22.46 4.92
C SER A 58 -14.62 23.17 5.15
N THR A 59 -15.12 23.85 4.12
CA THR A 59 -16.50 24.33 4.12
C THR A 59 -17.37 23.09 4.37
N PRO A 60 -18.25 23.08 5.38
CA PRO A 60 -19.03 21.89 5.68
C PRO A 60 -19.91 21.59 4.46
N SER A 61 -19.55 20.53 3.72
CA SER A 61 -20.41 19.98 2.69
C SER A 61 -21.67 19.49 3.38
N ASN A 62 -22.78 20.17 3.08
CA ASN A 62 -24.16 19.83 3.39
C ASN A 62 -24.32 18.46 4.08
N SER A 63 -24.53 18.50 5.39
CA SER A 63 -24.51 17.38 6.32
C SER A 63 -25.69 16.46 6.11
N ASN A 64 -25.60 15.54 5.14
CA ASN A 64 -26.13 14.21 5.38
C ASN A 64 -25.14 13.53 6.31
N GLN A 65 -25.47 13.57 7.61
CA GLN A 65 -24.71 12.94 8.67
C GLN A 65 -24.70 11.43 8.42
N VAL A 66 -23.77 10.97 7.59
CA VAL A 66 -23.49 9.54 7.46
C VAL A 66 -22.94 9.15 8.82
N ILE A 67 -23.76 8.43 9.59
CA ILE A 67 -23.34 7.81 10.84
C ILE A 67 -22.30 6.77 10.44
N VAL A 68 -21.04 7.17 10.40
CA VAL A 68 -19.91 6.26 10.29
C VAL A 68 -19.84 5.56 11.63
N VAL A 69 -20.50 4.39 11.71
CA VAL A 69 -20.37 3.49 12.85
C VAL A 69 -18.90 3.07 12.90
N LYS A 70 -18.12 3.74 13.76
CA LYS A 70 -16.73 3.39 14.01
C LYS A 70 -16.74 2.03 14.72
N ARG A 71 -16.53 0.96 13.95
CA ARG A 71 -16.27 -0.35 14.53
C ARG A 71 -14.88 -0.34 15.19
N PRO A 72 -14.68 -1.08 16.29
CA PRO A 72 -13.38 -1.24 16.90
C PRO A 72 -12.36 -1.72 15.87
N MET A 73 -11.14 -1.16 15.90
CA MET A 73 -10.07 -1.48 14.95
C MET A 73 -9.75 -2.98 14.91
N THR A 74 -9.97 -3.68 16.03
CA THR A 74 -9.81 -5.13 16.16
C THR A 74 -10.81 -5.93 15.33
N GLU A 75 -12.05 -5.45 15.17
CA GLU A 75 -13.06 -6.10 14.32
C GLU A 75 -12.77 -5.85 12.84
N THR A 76 -12.40 -4.61 12.48
CA THR A 76 -11.98 -4.28 11.11
C THR A 76 -10.78 -5.11 10.66
N MET A 77 -9.82 -5.34 11.56
CA MET A 77 -8.64 -6.14 11.24
C MET A 77 -8.96 -7.64 11.07
N LYS A 78 -9.92 -8.16 11.83
CA LYS A 78 -10.43 -9.53 11.63
C LYS A 78 -11.12 -9.69 10.27
N ASP A 79 -11.93 -8.71 9.88
CA ASP A 79 -12.62 -8.73 8.59
C ASP A 79 -11.62 -8.71 7.43
N LEU A 80 -10.64 -7.80 7.48
CA LEU A 80 -9.55 -7.72 6.49
C LEU A 80 -8.72 -9.01 6.40
N TRP A 81 -8.40 -9.61 7.56
CA TRP A 81 -7.66 -10.87 7.61
C TRP A 81 -8.43 -12.02 6.98
N ASN A 82 -9.72 -12.14 7.29
CA ASN A 82 -10.58 -13.18 6.73
C ASN A 82 -10.74 -13.02 5.20
N GLU A 83 -10.87 -11.79 4.72
CA GLU A 83 -10.95 -11.50 3.29
C GLU A 83 -9.65 -11.91 2.57
N GLN A 84 -8.50 -11.56 3.15
CA GLN A 84 -7.20 -11.92 2.59
C GLN A 84 -6.99 -13.44 2.52
N ILE A 85 -7.37 -14.17 3.58
CA ILE A 85 -7.28 -15.64 3.59
C ILE A 85 -8.18 -16.23 2.51
N ARG A 86 -9.43 -15.76 2.39
CA ARG A 86 -10.38 -16.29 1.40
C ARG A 86 -9.90 -16.03 -0.03
N ASN A 87 -9.37 -14.85 -0.30
CA ASN A 87 -8.81 -14.51 -1.61
C ASN A 87 -7.55 -15.34 -1.92
N THR A 88 -6.70 -15.55 -0.92
CA THR A 88 -5.49 -16.37 -1.07
C THR A 88 -5.85 -17.83 -1.32
N ALA A 89 -6.81 -18.38 -0.58
CA ALA A 89 -7.32 -19.74 -0.79
C ALA A 89 -7.94 -19.88 -2.19
N ASN A 90 -8.79 -18.95 -2.61
CA ASN A 90 -9.35 -18.94 -3.96
C ASN A 90 -8.26 -18.88 -5.03
N TRP A 91 -7.20 -18.10 -4.83
CA TRP A 91 -6.05 -18.05 -5.74
C TRP A 91 -5.33 -19.40 -5.81
N PHE A 92 -5.02 -20.03 -4.69
CA PHE A 92 -4.41 -21.36 -4.67
C PHE A 92 -5.27 -22.41 -5.38
N TYR A 93 -6.58 -22.43 -5.14
CA TYR A 93 -7.50 -23.36 -5.80
C TYR A 93 -7.77 -23.00 -7.27
N SER A 94 -7.55 -21.76 -7.70
CA SER A 94 -7.67 -21.35 -9.11
C SER A 94 -6.56 -21.93 -10.00
N TRP A 95 -5.43 -22.33 -9.42
CA TRP A 95 -4.36 -23.03 -10.14
C TRP A 95 -4.61 -24.53 -10.33
N GLY A 96 -5.61 -25.09 -9.63
CA GLY A 96 -6.00 -26.49 -9.74
C GLY A 96 -7.21 -26.73 -10.65
N LYS A 97 -7.73 -25.70 -11.32
CA LYS A 97 -8.88 -25.76 -12.24
C LYS A 97 -8.41 -25.53 -13.67
#